data_AF-A0A2E2WHM1-F1
#
_entry.id   AF-A0A2E2WHM1-F1
#
_cell.length_a   1.000
_cell.length_b   1.000
_cell.length_c   1.000
_cell.angle_alpha   90.00
_cell.angle_beta   90.00
_cell.angle_gamma   90.00
#
_symmetry.space_group_name_H-M   'P 1'
#
loop_
_entity.id
_entity.type
_entity.pdbx_description
1 polymer ?
#
loop_
_entity_poly.entity_id
_entity_poly.type
_entity_poly.pdbx_seq_one_letter_code
_entity_poly.pdbx_strand_id
1 'polypeptide(L)'
;MKAFLKENSVLIAGITLPLILTAIFFALTQMQIKNVTPPNHSILYATNNNYNHYYKVIIKDEHAYLSIVPLPKNSHHRNYKLPDVYLFDPRSGENKQIQLPVKEQNKERQEILIDELKNIKFSAHAQSPDGFTFTSNYKRNSNLMTEMFGGGYRSRYSYVLKKGNGTIEVPNAARYNTQFIAWTL
;
A
#
# COMPACT_ATOMS: atom_id res chain seq x y z
N MET A 1 47.09 -7.09 30.84
CA MET A 1 46.17 -6.53 29.80
C MET A 1 46.49 -5.10 29.39
N LYS A 2 46.70 -4.15 30.32
CA LYS A 2 47.02 -2.74 29.97
C LYS A 2 48.29 -2.56 29.11
N ALA A 3 49.36 -3.33 29.36
CA ALA A 3 50.59 -3.26 28.58
C ALA A 3 50.40 -3.72 27.13
N PHE A 4 49.72 -4.86 26.95
CA PHE A 4 49.38 -5.41 25.63
C PHE A 4 48.51 -4.47 24.78
N LEU A 5 47.55 -3.78 25.40
CA LEU A 5 46.72 -2.75 24.75
C LEU A 5 47.53 -1.51 24.33
N LYS A 6 48.58 -1.16 25.08
CA LYS A 6 49.44 -0.01 24.79
C LYS A 6 50.44 -0.31 23.68
N GLU A 7 51.09 -1.46 23.74
CA GLU A 7 52.12 -1.90 22.78
C GLU A 7 51.53 -2.20 21.40
N ASN A 8 50.29 -2.70 21.36
CA ASN A 8 49.60 -3.03 20.11
C ASN A 8 48.51 -2.01 19.76
N SER A 9 48.59 -0.79 20.29
CA SER A 9 47.56 0.25 20.14
C SER A 9 47.22 0.54 18.68
N VAL A 10 48.24 0.58 17.81
CA VAL A 10 48.06 0.75 16.35
C VAL A 10 47.29 -0.42 15.73
N LEU A 11 47.60 -1.65 16.13
CA LEU A 11 46.98 -2.86 15.60
C LEU A 11 45.53 -3.00 16.09
N ILE A 12 45.29 -2.65 17.36
CA ILE A 12 43.95 -2.59 17.95
C ILE A 12 43.11 -1.53 17.25
N ALA A 13 43.66 -0.31 17.04
CA ALA A 13 42.95 0.75 16.32
C ALA A 13 42.61 0.34 14.87
N GLY A 14 43.56 -0.31 14.19
CA GLY A 14 43.36 -0.81 12.83
C GLY A 14 42.24 -1.86 12.70
N ILE A 15 41.99 -2.66 13.74
CA ILE A 15 40.93 -3.69 13.75
C ILE A 15 39.61 -3.14 14.30
N THR A 16 39.67 -2.32 15.35
CA THR A 16 38.47 -1.81 16.03
C THR A 16 37.77 -0.71 15.24
N LEU A 17 38.50 0.18 14.59
CA LEU A 17 37.89 1.29 13.84
C LEU A 17 36.97 0.80 12.71
N PRO A 18 37.38 -0.16 11.84
CA PRO A 18 36.49 -0.72 10.82
C PRO A 18 35.26 -1.42 11.42
N LEU A 19 35.44 -2.17 12.51
CA LEU A 19 34.32 -2.87 13.19
C LEU A 19 33.31 -1.90 13.80
N ILE A 20 33.78 -0.80 14.37
CA ILE A 20 32.90 0.26 14.89
C ILE A 20 32.17 0.93 13.74
N LEU A 21 32.85 1.22 12.63
CA LEU A 21 32.21 1.79 11.45
C LEU A 21 31.11 0.87 10.91
N THR A 22 31.39 -0.43 10.75
CA THR A 22 30.39 -1.40 10.26
C THR A 22 29.21 -1.51 11.22
N ALA A 23 29.45 -1.48 12.54
CA ALA A 23 28.38 -1.47 13.54
C ALA A 23 27.52 -0.19 13.46
N ILE A 24 28.13 0.97 13.28
CA ILE A 24 27.41 2.26 13.10
C ILE A 24 26.58 2.22 11.81
N PHE A 25 27.16 1.83 10.68
CA PHE A 25 26.44 1.72 9.43
C PHE A 25 25.30 0.69 9.53
N PHE A 26 25.54 -0.44 10.18
CA PHE A 26 24.50 -1.43 10.44
C PHE A 26 23.37 -0.83 11.28
N ALA A 27 23.68 -0.14 12.38
CA ALA A 27 22.68 0.52 13.21
C ALA A 27 21.86 1.57 12.43
N LEU A 28 22.53 2.39 11.62
CA LEU A 28 21.88 3.40 10.77
C LEU A 28 20.98 2.75 9.69
N THR A 29 21.36 1.60 9.12
CA THR A 29 20.50 0.88 8.16
C THR A 29 19.25 0.29 8.81
N GLN A 30 19.28 0.03 10.12
CA GLN A 30 18.13 -0.48 10.88
C GLN A 30 17.21 0.62 11.41
N MET A 31 17.64 1.90 11.40
CA MET A 31 16.77 3.05 11.68
C MET A 31 15.83 3.30 10.50
N GLN A 32 14.95 2.34 10.21
CA GLN A 32 13.75 2.60 9.44
C GLN A 32 12.88 3.54 10.26
N ILE A 33 12.65 4.75 9.75
CA ILE A 33 11.75 5.76 10.32
C ILE A 33 10.36 5.13 10.45
N LYS A 34 10.06 4.56 11.62
CA LYS A 34 8.79 3.88 11.96
C LYS A 34 7.93 4.68 12.94
N ASN A 35 8.01 6.01 12.89
CA ASN A 35 7.17 6.88 13.74
C ASN A 35 6.13 7.62 12.90
N VAL A 36 5.29 6.87 12.19
CA VAL A 36 4.08 7.42 11.57
C VAL A 36 2.93 6.93 12.40
N THR A 37 2.23 7.85 13.07
CA THR A 37 0.96 7.50 13.72
C THR A 37 -0.01 7.03 12.62
N PRO A 38 -0.64 5.85 12.76
CA PRO A 38 -1.59 5.39 11.76
C PRO A 38 -2.78 6.35 11.64
N PRO A 39 -3.39 6.47 10.45
CA PRO A 39 -4.66 7.19 10.27
C PRO A 39 -5.73 6.65 11.23
N ASN A 40 -6.63 7.52 11.65
CA ASN A 40 -7.86 7.12 12.36
C ASN A 40 -8.93 6.63 11.39
N HIS A 41 -8.81 6.96 10.11
CA HIS A 41 -9.78 6.61 9.08
C HIS A 41 -9.27 5.44 8.24
N SER A 42 -10.13 4.45 8.06
CA SER A 42 -9.89 3.31 7.19
C SER A 42 -9.96 3.72 5.72
N ILE A 43 -9.34 2.92 4.86
CA ILE A 43 -9.31 3.14 3.41
C ILE A 43 -10.06 2.02 2.69
N LEU A 44 -10.92 2.43 1.76
CA LEU A 44 -11.56 1.55 0.80
C LEU A 44 -10.79 1.60 -0.51
N TYR A 45 -10.34 0.43 -0.98
CA TYR A 45 -9.60 0.31 -2.24
C TYR A 45 -10.01 -0.97 -2.98
N ALA A 46 -9.86 -0.93 -4.30
CA ALA A 46 -10.08 -2.08 -5.16
C ALA A 46 -8.75 -2.60 -5.72
N THR A 47 -8.64 -3.90 -5.89
CA THR A 47 -7.58 -4.54 -6.66
C THR A 47 -8.18 -5.30 -7.83
N ASN A 48 -7.33 -5.80 -8.73
CA ASN A 48 -7.75 -6.49 -9.95
C ASN A 48 -8.69 -5.67 -10.84
N ASN A 49 -8.64 -4.33 -10.74
CA ASN A 49 -9.51 -3.45 -11.51
C ASN A 49 -8.99 -3.17 -12.94
N ASN A 50 -8.06 -3.98 -13.44
CA ASN A 50 -7.43 -3.70 -14.73
C ASN A 50 -8.44 -3.91 -15.85
N TYR A 51 -8.63 -2.89 -16.68
CA TYR A 51 -9.51 -2.90 -17.84
C TYR A 51 -11.01 -3.18 -17.55
N ASN A 52 -11.42 -3.21 -16.28
CA ASN A 52 -12.81 -3.41 -15.92
C ASN A 52 -13.57 -2.08 -15.90
N HIS A 53 -14.07 -1.70 -17.07
CA HIS A 53 -14.91 -0.50 -17.22
C HIS A 53 -16.38 -0.76 -16.84
N TYR A 54 -16.70 -2.01 -16.48
CA TYR A 54 -18.08 -2.46 -16.32
C TYR A 54 -18.51 -2.59 -14.87
N TYR A 55 -17.58 -2.88 -13.96
CA TYR A 55 -17.85 -2.90 -12.53
C TYR A 55 -16.95 -1.88 -11.86
N LYS A 56 -17.55 -0.87 -11.23
CA LYS A 56 -16.82 0.18 -10.51
C LYS A 56 -17.50 0.44 -9.17
N VAL A 57 -16.72 0.53 -8.10
CA VAL A 57 -17.23 1.07 -6.85
C VAL A 57 -17.20 2.59 -6.90
N ILE A 58 -18.33 3.21 -6.60
CA ILE A 58 -18.50 4.66 -6.55
C ILE A 58 -19.03 5.04 -5.16
N ILE A 59 -18.71 6.25 -4.72
CA ILE A 59 -19.31 6.84 -3.53
C ILE A 59 -20.39 7.82 -3.97
N LYS A 60 -21.58 7.69 -3.39
CA LYS A 60 -22.72 8.59 -3.61
C LYS A 60 -23.40 8.82 -2.27
N ASP A 61 -23.68 10.08 -1.93
CA ASP A 61 -24.32 10.45 -0.66
C ASP A 61 -23.63 9.79 0.56
N GLU A 62 -22.29 9.81 0.58
CA GLU A 62 -21.44 9.20 1.62
C GLU A 62 -21.48 7.66 1.70
N HIS A 63 -22.18 6.96 0.80
CA HIS A 63 -22.28 5.49 0.82
C HIS A 63 -21.63 4.86 -0.41
N ALA A 64 -21.16 3.61 -0.25
CA ALA A 64 -20.50 2.87 -1.31
C ALA A 64 -21.52 2.07 -2.14
N TYR A 65 -21.48 2.28 -3.47
CA TYR A 65 -22.31 1.58 -4.44
C TYR A 65 -21.44 0.86 -5.47
N LEU A 66 -21.87 -0.33 -5.87
CA LEU A 66 -21.38 -1.00 -7.07
C LEU A 66 -22.14 -0.44 -8.30
N SER A 67 -21.44 0.30 -9.15
CA SER A 67 -21.91 0.72 -10.47
C SER A 67 -21.60 -0.37 -11.49
N ILE A 68 -22.65 -0.88 -12.13
CA ILE A 68 -22.60 -1.86 -13.22
C ILE A 68 -22.96 -1.13 -14.52
N VAL A 69 -22.04 -1.10 -15.48
CA VAL A 69 -22.24 -0.53 -16.82
C VAL A 69 -22.58 -1.67 -17.79
N PRO A 70 -23.59 -1.50 -18.67
CA PRO A 70 -23.97 -2.54 -19.61
C PRO A 70 -22.91 -2.77 -20.69
N LEU A 71 -22.85 -4.00 -21.19
CA LEU A 71 -21.94 -4.37 -22.27
C LEU A 71 -22.44 -3.88 -23.63
N PRO A 72 -21.54 -3.41 -24.52
CA PRO A 72 -21.87 -3.25 -25.92
C PRO A 72 -22.30 -4.60 -26.50
N LYS A 73 -23.39 -4.62 -27.29
CA LYS A 73 -23.94 -5.85 -27.92
C LYS A 73 -22.91 -6.67 -28.72
N ASN A 74 -21.82 -6.05 -29.20
CA ASN A 74 -20.76 -6.68 -29.98
C ASN A 74 -19.46 -6.93 -29.21
N SER A 75 -19.47 -6.86 -27.87
CA SER A 75 -18.29 -7.13 -27.05
C SER A 75 -17.88 -8.61 -27.14
N HIS A 76 -16.76 -8.90 -27.81
CA HIS A 76 -16.19 -10.25 -27.90
C HIS A 76 -15.27 -10.62 -26.71
N HIS A 77 -14.93 -9.65 -25.86
CA HIS A 77 -14.16 -9.88 -24.64
C HIS A 77 -15.08 -10.36 -23.53
N ARG A 78 -14.89 -11.59 -23.03
CA ARG A 78 -15.77 -12.26 -22.05
C ARG A 78 -15.22 -12.32 -20.62
N ASN A 79 -14.06 -11.74 -20.36
CA ASN A 79 -13.39 -11.89 -19.05
C ASN A 79 -13.60 -10.65 -18.17
N TYR A 80 -14.85 -10.30 -17.88
CA TYR A 80 -15.17 -9.27 -16.91
C TYR A 80 -15.24 -9.90 -15.52
N LYS A 81 -14.23 -9.62 -14.69
CA LYS A 81 -14.16 -10.10 -13.31
C LYS A 81 -14.48 -8.96 -12.37
N LEU A 82 -15.37 -9.19 -11.42
CA LEU A 82 -15.61 -8.26 -10.31
C LEU A 82 -14.27 -7.87 -9.66
N PRO A 83 -14.05 -6.58 -9.36
CA PRO A 83 -12.86 -6.16 -8.63
C PRO A 83 -12.91 -6.71 -7.20
N ASP A 84 -11.75 -7.02 -6.64
CA ASP A 84 -11.66 -7.38 -5.23
C ASP A 84 -11.58 -6.09 -4.42
N VAL A 85 -12.56 -5.87 -3.55
CA VAL A 85 -12.66 -4.65 -2.75
C VAL A 85 -12.26 -4.95 -1.33
N TYR A 86 -11.46 -4.06 -0.75
CA TYR A 86 -10.91 -4.21 0.58
C TYR A 86 -11.13 -2.95 1.40
N LEU A 87 -11.47 -3.14 2.67
CA LEU A 87 -11.48 -2.12 3.70
C LEU A 87 -10.30 -2.37 4.63
N PHE A 88 -9.31 -1.49 4.58
CA PHE A 88 -8.12 -1.58 5.42
C PHE A 88 -8.19 -0.56 6.55
N ASP A 89 -8.13 -1.05 7.78
CA ASP A 89 -7.95 -0.24 9.00
C ASP A 89 -6.45 -0.20 9.35
N PRO A 90 -5.77 0.93 9.13
CA PRO A 90 -4.34 1.04 9.39
C PRO A 90 -4.00 1.12 10.88
N ARG A 91 -4.97 1.35 11.77
CA ARG A 91 -4.76 1.39 13.22
C ARG A 91 -4.68 -0.01 13.81
N SER A 92 -5.58 -0.89 13.40
CA SER A 92 -5.57 -2.30 13.82
C SER A 92 -4.69 -3.18 12.92
N GLY A 93 -4.42 -2.73 11.68
CA GLY A 93 -3.79 -3.53 10.64
C GLY A 93 -4.75 -4.52 9.97
N GLU A 94 -6.04 -4.48 10.32
CA GLU A 94 -7.06 -5.37 9.74
C GLU A 94 -7.33 -4.99 8.28
N ASN A 95 -7.35 -6.00 7.42
CA ASN A 95 -7.71 -5.84 6.02
C ASN A 95 -8.86 -6.77 5.64
N LYS A 96 -10.07 -6.22 5.60
CA LYS A 96 -11.28 -6.99 5.34
C LYS A 96 -11.63 -6.93 3.85
N GLN A 97 -11.74 -8.09 3.21
CA GLN A 97 -12.31 -8.17 1.86
C GLN A 97 -13.84 -8.01 1.95
N ILE A 98 -14.40 -7.18 1.06
CA ILE A 98 -15.82 -6.86 0.98
C ILE A 98 -16.47 -7.70 -0.11
N GLN A 99 -17.56 -8.38 0.21
CA GLN A 99 -18.31 -9.13 -0.79
C GLN A 99 -19.16 -8.16 -1.61
N LEU A 100 -18.91 -8.14 -2.92
CA LEU A 100 -19.72 -7.36 -3.85
C LEU A 100 -20.98 -8.14 -4.23
N PRO A 101 -22.13 -7.46 -4.39
CA PRO A 101 -23.36 -8.12 -4.83
C PRO A 101 -23.15 -8.71 -6.22
N VAL A 102 -23.29 -10.03 -6.33
CA VAL A 102 -23.22 -10.74 -7.62
C VAL A 102 -24.58 -10.61 -8.30
N LYS A 103 -24.64 -9.85 -9.40
CA LYS A 103 -25.79 -9.84 -10.31
C LYS A 103 -25.36 -10.15 -11.73
N GLU A 104 -26.26 -10.82 -12.44
CA GLU A 104 -26.16 -10.96 -13.89
C GLU A 104 -26.12 -9.58 -14.53
N GLN A 105 -25.23 -9.43 -15.50
CA GLN A 105 -24.95 -8.17 -16.16
C GLN A 105 -26.20 -7.73 -16.93
N ASN A 106 -26.87 -6.69 -16.42
CA ASN A 106 -28.13 -6.22 -16.98
C ASN A 106 -27.90 -5.35 -18.24
N LYS A 107 -28.96 -5.19 -19.04
CA LYS A 107 -28.91 -4.34 -20.26
C LYS A 107 -28.82 -2.84 -19.96
N GLU A 108 -29.09 -2.45 -18.72
CA GLU A 108 -29.11 -1.07 -18.26
C GLU A 108 -28.06 -0.84 -17.17
N ARG A 109 -27.65 0.42 -17.01
CA ARG A 109 -26.74 0.83 -15.93
C ARG A 109 -27.44 0.67 -14.59
N GLN A 110 -26.78 0.02 -13.63
CA GLN A 110 -27.32 -0.20 -12.29
C GLN A 110 -26.33 0.28 -11.24
N GLU A 111 -26.86 0.87 -10.17
CA GLU A 111 -26.10 1.25 -8.98
C GLU A 111 -26.70 0.48 -7.80
N ILE A 112 -25.91 -0.38 -7.18
CA ILE A 112 -26.35 -1.29 -6.11
C ILE A 112 -25.61 -0.92 -4.84
N LEU A 113 -26.34 -0.68 -3.75
CA LEU A 113 -25.75 -0.43 -2.45
C LEU A 113 -24.97 -1.67 -1.99
N ILE A 114 -23.77 -1.47 -1.43
CA ILE A 114 -22.98 -2.58 -0.89
C ILE A 114 -23.41 -2.80 0.57
N ASP A 115 -24.14 -3.87 0.83
CA ASP A 115 -24.76 -4.15 2.14
C ASP A 115 -23.77 -4.19 3.30
N GLU A 116 -22.57 -4.74 3.07
CA GLU A 116 -21.50 -4.79 4.07
C GLU A 116 -20.97 -3.40 4.49
N LEU A 117 -21.14 -2.40 3.63
CA LEU A 117 -20.62 -1.04 3.82
C LEU A 117 -21.73 -0.02 4.13
N LYS A 118 -22.99 -0.45 4.21
CA LYS A 118 -24.15 0.44 4.36
C LYS A 118 -24.13 1.29 5.64
N ASN A 119 -23.47 0.81 6.70
CA ASN A 119 -23.39 1.50 7.99
C ASN A 119 -22.13 2.37 8.12
N ILE A 120 -21.30 2.44 7.08
CA ILE A 120 -20.04 3.18 7.08
C ILE A 120 -20.18 4.34 6.11
N LYS A 121 -19.82 5.54 6.57
CA LYS A 121 -19.77 6.73 5.76
C LYS A 121 -18.40 6.88 5.11
N PHE A 122 -18.40 7.34 3.87
CA PHE A 122 -17.21 7.45 3.04
C PHE A 122 -17.06 8.84 2.43
N SER A 123 -15.81 9.27 2.29
CA SER A 123 -15.41 10.43 1.51
C SER A 123 -14.48 10.02 0.37
N ALA A 124 -14.84 10.42 -0.85
CA ALA A 124 -14.05 10.16 -2.06
C ALA A 124 -12.89 11.16 -2.24
N HIS A 125 -12.58 12.00 -1.24
CA HIS A 125 -11.46 12.92 -1.31
C HIS A 125 -10.12 12.17 -1.40
N ALA A 126 -9.20 12.68 -2.23
CA ALA A 126 -7.89 12.04 -2.41
C ALA A 126 -7.04 12.02 -1.13
N GLN A 127 -7.31 12.96 -0.21
CA GLN A 127 -6.67 13.08 1.08
C GLN A 127 -7.65 12.69 2.19
N SER A 128 -7.19 11.89 3.14
CA SER A 128 -7.98 11.52 4.32
C SER A 128 -8.21 12.74 5.22
N PRO A 129 -9.21 12.71 6.12
CA PRO A 129 -9.41 13.78 7.11
C PRO A 129 -8.18 14.02 8.00
N ASP A 130 -7.37 12.98 8.22
CA ASP A 130 -6.12 13.07 8.98
C ASP A 130 -4.92 13.52 8.13
N GLY A 131 -5.11 13.79 6.84
CA GLY A 131 -4.11 14.31 5.93
C GLY A 131 -3.26 13.25 5.20
N PHE A 132 -3.65 11.98 5.21
CA PHE A 132 -2.97 10.91 4.48
C PHE A 132 -3.39 10.84 3.02
N THR A 133 -2.48 10.43 2.14
CA THR A 133 -2.79 10.18 0.73
C THR A 133 -2.45 8.75 0.35
N PHE A 134 -3.28 8.15 -0.50
CA PHE A 134 -3.01 6.85 -1.08
C PHE A 134 -2.13 7.04 -2.32
N THR A 135 -0.94 6.46 -2.32
CA THR A 135 0.01 6.59 -3.43
C THR A 135 0.67 5.26 -3.74
N SER A 136 1.06 5.07 -5.00
CA SER A 136 2.04 4.04 -5.32
C SER A 136 3.38 4.43 -4.70
N ASN A 137 4.08 3.43 -4.17
CA ASN A 137 5.41 3.52 -3.63
C ASN A 137 6.31 2.68 -4.51
N TYR A 138 6.95 3.35 -5.47
CA TYR A 138 8.01 2.76 -6.24
C TYR A 138 9.34 3.01 -5.51
N LYS A 139 9.81 2.01 -4.76
CA LYS A 139 11.16 2.03 -4.18
C LYS A 139 12.08 1.16 -5.02
N ARG A 140 13.01 1.82 -5.71
CA ARG A 140 14.21 1.16 -6.20
C ARG A 140 15.11 0.98 -4.98
N ASN A 141 15.06 -0.20 -4.36
CA ASN A 141 15.98 -0.54 -3.28
C ASN A 141 17.40 -0.55 -3.87
N SER A 142 18.14 0.54 -3.67
CA SER A 142 19.59 0.54 -3.75
C SER A 142 20.10 0.62 -2.32
N ASN A 143 20.61 -0.50 -1.82
CA ASN A 143 21.41 -0.48 -0.60
C ASN A 143 22.86 -0.35 -1.04
N LEU A 144 23.71 0.27 -0.22
CA LEU A 144 25.16 0.38 -0.47
C LEU A 144 25.79 -0.98 -0.83
N MET A 145 25.35 -2.07 -0.19
CA MET A 145 25.79 -3.42 -0.52
C MET A 145 25.34 -3.89 -1.91
N THR A 146 24.15 -3.48 -2.36
CA THR A 146 23.61 -3.77 -3.70
C THR A 146 24.39 -2.99 -4.77
N GLU A 147 24.74 -1.73 -4.49
CA GLU A 147 25.52 -0.87 -5.39
C GLU A 147 26.99 -1.31 -5.49
N MET A 148 27.62 -1.70 -4.37
CA MET A 148 29.05 -2.07 -4.34
C MET A 148 29.31 -3.51 -4.80
N PHE A 149 28.38 -4.44 -4.59
CA PHE A 149 28.61 -5.87 -4.84
C PHE A 149 27.70 -6.47 -5.93
N GLY A 150 27.02 -5.64 -6.72
CA GLY A 150 26.26 -6.09 -7.89
C GLY A 150 25.07 -7.01 -7.58
N GLY A 151 24.58 -7.01 -6.34
CA GLY A 151 23.38 -7.76 -5.96
C GLY A 151 22.19 -7.29 -6.79
N GLY A 152 21.42 -8.20 -7.39
CA GLY A 152 20.34 -7.84 -8.31
C GLY A 152 19.32 -6.86 -7.72
N TYR A 153 18.93 -5.85 -8.50
CA TYR A 153 17.90 -4.89 -8.14
C TYR A 153 16.54 -5.57 -7.96
N ARG A 154 16.00 -5.61 -6.74
CA ARG A 154 14.60 -6.01 -6.50
C ARG A 154 13.73 -4.76 -6.41
N SER A 155 13.08 -4.41 -7.51
CA SER A 155 12.01 -3.40 -7.53
C SER A 155 10.81 -3.93 -6.74
N ARG A 156 10.55 -3.38 -5.54
CA ARG A 156 9.28 -3.59 -4.84
C ARG A 156 8.35 -2.45 -5.21
N TYR A 157 7.26 -2.80 -5.85
CA TYR A 157 6.14 -1.89 -6.07
C TYR A 157 5.07 -2.25 -5.06
N SER A 158 4.72 -1.30 -4.20
CA SER A 158 3.63 -1.43 -3.24
C SER A 158 2.78 -0.17 -3.29
N TYR A 159 1.58 -0.22 -2.73
CA TYR A 159 0.81 0.98 -2.43
C TYR A 159 0.97 1.31 -0.96
N VAL A 160 1.03 2.60 -0.65
CA VAL A 160 1.22 3.07 0.72
C VAL A 160 0.29 4.23 1.02
N LEU A 161 -0.02 4.38 2.30
CA LEU A 161 -0.58 5.60 2.87
C LEU A 161 0.58 6.50 3.25
N LYS A 162 0.65 7.69 2.64
CA LYS A 162 1.75 8.64 2.85
C LYS A 162 1.27 9.87 3.62
N LYS A 163 2.05 10.28 4.61
CA LYS A 163 1.91 11.58 5.29
C LYS A 163 3.32 12.09 5.64
N GLY A 164 3.74 13.18 5.01
CA GLY A 164 5.13 13.67 5.11
C GLY A 164 6.14 12.62 4.64
N ASN A 165 7.13 12.32 5.49
CA ASN A 165 8.13 11.26 5.26
C ASN A 165 7.66 9.87 5.72
N GLY A 166 6.47 9.81 6.33
CA GLY A 166 5.89 8.58 6.82
C GLY A 166 5.14 7.80 5.75
N THR A 167 5.34 6.48 5.72
CA THR A 167 4.60 5.56 4.83
C THR A 167 4.11 4.34 5.59
N ILE A 168 2.85 3.96 5.36
CA ILE A 168 2.24 2.72 5.87
C ILE A 168 1.89 1.86 4.67
N GLU A 169 2.33 0.61 4.64
CA GLU A 169 2.05 -0.29 3.51
C GLU A 169 0.58 -0.71 3.51
N VAL A 170 -0.04 -0.69 2.33
CA VAL A 170 -1.40 -1.19 2.13
C VAL A 170 -1.31 -2.67 1.77
N PRO A 171 -1.91 -3.57 2.57
CA PRO A 171 -1.86 -5.01 2.32
C PRO A 171 -2.59 -5.39 1.03
N ASN A 172 -2.23 -6.53 0.43
CA ASN A 172 -2.88 -7.09 -0.77
C ASN A 172 -2.98 -6.15 -1.98
N ALA A 173 -2.25 -5.04 -2.00
CA ALA A 173 -2.27 -4.09 -3.11
C ALA A 173 -1.54 -4.68 -4.33
N ALA A 174 -2.29 -5.04 -5.36
CA ALA A 174 -1.77 -5.51 -6.64
C ALA A 174 -0.93 -4.43 -7.35
N ARG A 175 0.26 -4.81 -7.81
CA ARG A 175 1.28 -3.93 -8.40
C ARG A 175 0.77 -2.96 -9.47
N TYR A 176 -0.13 -3.37 -10.35
CA TYR A 176 -0.58 -2.51 -11.47
C TYR A 176 -2.07 -2.21 -11.46
N ASN A 177 -2.82 -2.76 -10.49
CA ASN A 177 -4.28 -2.85 -10.58
C ASN A 177 -4.98 -2.42 -9.28
N THR A 178 -4.29 -1.66 -8.42
CA THR A 178 -4.89 -1.15 -7.19
C THR A 178 -5.39 0.27 -7.40
N GLN A 179 -6.61 0.54 -6.98
CA GLN A 179 -7.26 1.83 -7.12
C GLN A 179 -7.84 2.27 -5.78
N PHE A 180 -7.54 3.52 -5.41
CA PHE A 180 -8.22 4.21 -4.32
C PHE A 180 -9.70 4.43 -4.66
N ILE A 181 -10.58 4.14 -3.70
CA ILE A 181 -12.01 4.44 -3.80
C ILE A 181 -12.36 5.59 -2.87
N ALA A 182 -12.12 5.42 -1.56
CA ALA A 182 -12.56 6.38 -0.55
C ALA A 182 -11.87 6.18 0.81
N TRP A 183 -12.01 7.18 1.68
CA TRP A 183 -11.71 7.11 3.11
C TRP A 183 -13.00 6.95 3.89
N THR A 184 -12.95 6.30 5.06
CA THR A 184 -14.06 6.40 6.01
C THR A 184 -14.12 7.80 6.63
N LEU A 185 -15.29 8.15 7.14
CA LEU A 185 -15.55 9.38 7.91
C LEU A 185 -15.76 9.06 9.39
#